data_AF-A0A0Q6FPT1-F1
#
_entry.id   AF-A0A0Q6FPT1-F1
#
_cell.length_a   1.000
_cell.length_b   1.000
_cell.length_c   1.000
_cell.angle_alpha   90.00
_cell.angle_beta   90.00
_cell.angle_gamma   90.00
#
_symmetry.space_group_name_H-M   'P 1'
#
loop_
_entity.id
_entity.type
_entity.pdbx_description
1 polymer ?
#
loop_
_entity_poly.entity_id
_entity_poly.type
_entity_poly.pdbx_seq_one_letter_code
_entity_poly.pdbx_strand_id
1 'polypeptide(L)'
;MLTNTPTARIIEEEIRVLLADTLDDDPIGPDDRFGDLGLNSLMLARLVIALEDETGLDPFSGDTSIVDVHTVGDLVGAYERALASRDEQPEPTEDAS
;
A
#
# COMPACT_ATOMS: atom_id res chain seq x y z
N MET A 1 -7.72 -1.13 -14.91
CA MET A 1 -6.97 0.04 -14.43
C MET A 1 -7.28 0.22 -12.97
N LEU A 2 -6.23 0.45 -12.18
CA LEU A 2 -6.34 0.73 -10.76
C LEU A 2 -7.27 1.94 -10.50
N THR A 3 -7.85 2.00 -9.30
CA THR A 3 -8.77 3.06 -8.91
C THR A 3 -8.09 4.44 -8.92
N ASN A 4 -8.84 5.52 -9.17
CA ASN A 4 -8.30 6.89 -9.21
C ASN A 4 -8.12 7.53 -7.81
N THR A 5 -7.79 6.74 -6.78
CA THR A 5 -7.53 7.26 -5.43
C THR A 5 -6.06 7.74 -5.32
N PRO A 6 -5.75 8.71 -4.42
CA PRO A 6 -4.36 9.11 -4.18
C PRO A 6 -3.48 7.93 -3.75
N THR A 7 -3.99 7.10 -2.83
CA THR A 7 -3.31 5.89 -2.33
C THR A 7 -2.99 4.91 -3.45
N ALA A 8 -3.95 4.63 -4.33
CA ALA A 8 -3.74 3.79 -5.49
C ALA A 8 -2.63 4.31 -6.41
N ARG A 9 -2.57 5.62 -6.66
CA ARG A 9 -1.54 6.22 -7.52
C ARG A 9 -0.14 6.10 -6.93
N ILE A 10 0.03 6.36 -5.63
CA ILE A 10 1.34 6.22 -4.96
C ILE A 10 1.81 4.77 -5.02
N ILE A 11 0.92 3.82 -4.71
CA ILE A 11 1.24 2.38 -4.79
C ILE A 11 1.60 1.96 -6.21
N GLU A 12 0.85 2.41 -7.22
CA GLU A 12 1.16 2.13 -8.63
C GLU A 12 2.53 2.67 -9.03
N GLU A 13 2.85 3.91 -8.65
CA GLU A 13 4.13 4.56 -8.95
C GLU A 13 5.30 3.82 -8.32
N GLU A 14 5.21 3.45 -7.04
CA GLU A 14 6.26 2.69 -6.35
C GLU A 14 6.45 1.28 -6.94
N ILE A 15 5.37 0.60 -7.33
CA ILE A 15 5.46 -0.69 -8.02
C ILE A 15 6.20 -0.53 -9.36
N ARG A 16 5.88 0.51 -10.14
CA ARG A 16 6.55 0.80 -11.41
C ARG A 16 8.02 1.14 -11.20
N VAL A 17 8.38 1.87 -10.15
CA VAL A 17 9.78 2.16 -9.79
C VAL A 17 10.54 0.88 -9.46
N LEU A 18 9.96 -0.01 -8.65
CA LEU A 18 10.59 -1.27 -8.26
C LEU A 18 10.75 -2.23 -9.44
N LEU A 19 9.79 -2.22 -10.37
CA LEU A 19 9.79 -3.08 -11.54
C LEU A 19 10.26 -2.37 -12.82
N ALA A 20 10.92 -1.21 -12.74
CA ALA A 20 11.25 -0.39 -13.91
C ALA A 20 12.06 -1.16 -14.98
N ASP A 21 12.85 -2.15 -14.56
CA ASP A 21 13.66 -2.99 -15.46
C ASP A 21 12.89 -4.19 -16.05
N THR A 22 11.68 -4.47 -15.57
CA THR A 22 10.92 -5.71 -15.83
C THR A 22 9.48 -5.51 -16.28
N LEU A 23 8.85 -4.39 -15.90
CA LEU A 23 7.47 -4.10 -16.24
C LEU A 23 7.42 -3.36 -17.58
N ASP A 24 6.66 -3.90 -18.53
CA ASP A 24 6.27 -3.17 -19.73
C ASP A 24 5.28 -2.04 -19.39
N ASP A 25 4.99 -1.16 -20.34
CA ASP A 25 4.05 -0.02 -20.18
C ASP A 25 2.57 -0.46 -19.99
N ASP A 26 2.33 -1.71 -19.60
CA ASP A 26 1.01 -2.26 -19.36
C ASP A 26 0.34 -1.62 -18.12
N PRO A 27 -0.98 -1.44 -18.16
CA PRO A 27 -1.72 -0.85 -17.05
C PRO A 27 -1.86 -1.84 -15.88
N ILE A 28 -1.53 -1.40 -14.68
CA ILE A 28 -1.75 -2.17 -13.45
C ILE A 28 -3.24 -2.11 -13.07
N GLY A 29 -3.81 -3.28 -12.78
CA GLY A 29 -5.17 -3.49 -12.32
C GLY A 29 -5.25 -3.85 -10.83
N PRO A 30 -6.42 -3.66 -10.20
CA PRO A 30 -6.62 -4.00 -8.79
C PRO A 30 -6.54 -5.52 -8.53
N ASP A 31 -6.91 -6.35 -9.50
CA ASP A 31 -6.90 -7.81 -9.37
C ASP A 31 -5.54 -8.44 -9.71
N ASP A 32 -4.55 -7.62 -10.11
CA ASP A 32 -3.23 -8.11 -10.48
C ASP A 32 -2.50 -8.63 -9.24
N ARG A 33 -2.02 -9.87 -9.32
CA ARG A 33 -1.23 -10.46 -8.26
C ARG A 33 0.20 -9.98 -8.32
N PHE A 34 0.80 -9.74 -7.17
CA PHE A 34 2.20 -9.31 -7.09
C PHE A 34 3.16 -10.24 -7.84
N GLY A 35 2.96 -11.55 -7.71
CA GLY A 35 3.78 -12.55 -8.41
C GLY A 35 3.61 -12.52 -9.93
N ASP A 36 2.41 -12.21 -10.42
CA ASP A 36 2.13 -12.11 -11.86
C ASP A 36 2.76 -10.83 -12.46
N LEU A 37 2.88 -9.77 -11.65
CA LEU A 37 3.61 -8.54 -11.99
C LEU A 37 5.14 -8.68 -11.86
N GLY A 38 5.64 -9.80 -11.32
CA GLY A 38 7.08 -10.02 -11.11
C GLY A 38 7.64 -9.50 -9.78
N LEU A 39 6.78 -9.05 -8.86
CA LEU A 39 7.21 -8.69 -7.51
C LEU A 39 7.53 -9.96 -6.70
N ASN A 40 8.69 -9.95 -6.06
CA ASN A 40 9.07 -10.96 -5.07
C ASN A 40 8.94 -10.42 -3.64
N SER A 41 9.12 -11.30 -2.65
CA SER A 41 8.96 -10.95 -1.23
C SER A 41 9.88 -9.82 -0.75
N LEU A 42 11.11 -9.71 -1.29
CA LEU A 42 12.03 -8.64 -0.91
C LEU A 42 11.58 -7.29 -1.51
N MET A 43 11.10 -7.30 -2.75
CA MET A 43 10.52 -6.11 -3.39
C MET A 43 9.25 -5.68 -2.68
N LEU A 44 8.39 -6.62 -2.27
CA LEU A 44 7.22 -6.34 -1.45
C LEU A 44 7.60 -5.71 -0.10
N ALA A 45 8.59 -6.26 0.60
CA ALA A 45 9.06 -5.66 1.86
C ALA A 45 9.59 -4.23 1.63
N ARG A 46 10.32 -3.99 0.54
CA ARG A 46 10.81 -2.66 0.18
C ARG A 46 9.68 -1.70 -0.18
N LEU A 47 8.65 -2.17 -0.89
CA LEU A 47 7.45 -1.41 -1.23
C LEU A 47 6.75 -0.94 0.05
N VAL A 48 6.52 -1.84 1.02
CA VAL A 48 5.87 -1.49 2.29
C VAL A 48 6.67 -0.44 3.05
N ILE A 49 8.00 -0.57 3.12
CA ILE A 49 8.87 0.41 3.78
C ILE A 49 8.81 1.79 3.09
N ALA A 50 8.81 1.82 1.74
CA ALA A 50 8.71 3.08 0.99
C ALA A 50 7.36 3.77 1.22
N LEU A 51 6.28 2.99 1.16
CA LEU A 51 4.93 3.48 1.43
C LEU A 51 4.77 3.96 2.88
N GLU A 52 5.38 3.28 3.85
CA GLU A 52 5.41 3.72 5.24
C GLU A 52 6.14 5.06 5.41
N ASP A 53 7.28 5.25 4.75
CA ASP A 53 8.02 6.52 4.78
C ASP A 53 7.21 7.67 4.15
N GLU A 54 6.49 7.39 3.06
CA GLU A 54 5.71 8.40 2.35
C GLU A 54 4.36 8.73 3.02
N THR A 55 3.67 7.73 3.56
CA THR A 55 2.34 7.91 4.17
C THR A 55 2.39 8.06 5.69
N GLY A 56 3.52 7.73 6.32
CA GLY A 56 3.66 7.61 7.77
C GLY A 56 2.78 6.52 8.37
N LEU A 57 2.48 5.46 7.60
CA LEU A 57 1.59 4.37 7.99
C LEU A 57 2.16 3.00 7.66
N ASP A 58 2.07 2.12 8.65
CA ASP A 58 2.15 0.68 8.44
C ASP A 58 0.77 0.03 8.69
N PRO A 59 0.03 -0.35 7.64
CA PRO A 59 -1.27 -1.02 7.80
C PRO A 59 -1.14 -2.41 8.42
N PHE A 60 0.07 -3.00 8.45
CA PHE A 60 0.32 -4.37 8.92
C PHE A 60 0.71 -4.45 10.40
N SER A 61 0.91 -3.32 11.06
CA SER A 61 1.16 -3.24 12.51
C SER A 61 -0.09 -3.49 13.37
N GLY A 62 -1.28 -3.56 12.76
CA GLY A 62 -2.57 -3.75 13.43
C GLY A 62 -3.26 -5.07 13.07
N ASP A 63 -4.56 -4.99 12.76
CA ASP A 63 -5.40 -6.17 12.46
C ASP A 63 -5.23 -6.73 11.04
N THR A 64 -4.60 -5.97 10.13
CA THR A 64 -4.41 -6.42 8.75
C THR A 64 -3.13 -7.23 8.65
N SER A 65 -3.20 -8.47 8.18
CA SER A 65 -2.00 -9.29 7.97
C SER A 65 -1.45 -9.13 6.56
N ILE A 66 -0.13 -8.94 6.44
CA ILE A 66 0.55 -8.87 5.14
C ILE A 66 0.43 -10.17 4.34
N VAL A 67 0.26 -11.31 5.00
CA VAL A 67 0.12 -12.60 4.32
C VAL A 67 -1.23 -12.78 3.63
N ASP A 68 -2.23 -11.99 3.99
CA ASP A 68 -3.56 -12.01 3.37
C ASP A 68 -3.64 -11.07 2.14
N VAL A 69 -2.57 -10.32 1.88
CA VAL A 69 -2.48 -9.36 0.77
C VAL A 69 -1.80 -10.03 -0.42
N HIS A 70 -2.56 -10.23 -1.50
CA HIS A 70 -2.10 -10.96 -2.68
C HIS A 70 -2.17 -10.16 -3.98
N THR A 71 -3.03 -9.15 -4.02
CA THR A 71 -3.25 -8.30 -5.18
C THR A 71 -2.96 -6.83 -4.88
N VAL A 72 -2.74 -6.03 -5.94
CA VAL A 72 -2.56 -4.58 -5.79
C VAL A 72 -3.78 -3.94 -5.11
N GLY A 73 -4.99 -4.40 -5.40
CA GLY A 73 -6.23 -3.94 -4.76
C GLY A 73 -6.27 -4.26 -3.26
N ASP A 74 -5.78 -5.42 -2.84
CA ASP A 74 -5.70 -5.77 -1.41
C ASP A 74 -4.78 -4.81 -0.66
N LEU A 75 -3.63 -4.45 -1.25
CA LEU A 75 -2.68 -3.51 -0.68
C LEU A 75 -3.26 -2.10 -0.60
N VAL A 76 -3.88 -1.62 -1.69
CA VAL A 76 -4.58 -0.32 -1.70
C VAL A 76 -5.64 -0.29 -0.60
N GLY A 77 -6.47 -1.32 -0.49
CA GLY A 77 -7.50 -1.42 0.54
C GLY A 77 -6.94 -1.46 1.96
N ALA A 78 -5.78 -2.08 2.18
CA ALA A 78 -5.10 -2.07 3.47
C ALA A 78 -4.70 -0.66 3.90
N TYR A 79 -4.05 0.10 3.00
CA TYR A 79 -3.66 1.48 3.27
C TYR A 79 -4.86 2.43 3.41
N GLU A 80 -5.89 2.27 2.57
CA GLU A 80 -7.12 3.07 2.68
C GLU A 80 -7.84 2.84 4.02
N ARG A 81 -7.90 1.59 4.49
CA ARG A 81 -8.43 1.29 5.84
C ARG A 81 -7.57 1.90 6.94
N ALA A 82 -6.26 1.81 6.85
CA ALA A 82 -5.37 2.40 7.85
C ALA A 82 -5.51 3.92 7.91
N LEU A 83 -5.64 4.58 6.76
CA LEU A 83 -5.91 6.03 6.66
C LEU A 83 -7.26 6.39 7.30
N ALA A 84 -8.32 5.66 6.99
CA ALA A 84 -9.63 5.89 7.60
C ALA A 84 -9.58 5.74 9.12
N SER A 85 -8.93 4.69 9.63
CA SER A 85 -8.77 4.46 11.06
C SER A 85 -7.99 5.57 11.76
N ARG A 86 -6.98 6.18 11.11
CA ARG A 86 -6.27 7.35 11.68
C ARG A 86 -7.19 8.55 11.83
N ASP A 87 -7.97 8.85 10.79
CA ASP A 87 -8.87 10.01 10.78
C ASP A 87 -9.99 9.86 11.82
N GLU A 88 -10.35 8.61 12.16
CA GLU A 88 -11.34 8.27 13.19
C GLU A 88 -10.78 8.27 14.62
N GLN A 89 -9.45 8.27 14.83
CA GLN A 89 -8.87 8.42 16.16
C GLN A 89 -8.71 9.91 16.52
N PRO A 90 -9.60 10.50 17.35
CA PRO A 90 -9.38 11.85 17.83
C PRO A 90 -8.08 11.88 18.65
N GLU A 91 -7.24 12.89 18.36
CA GLU A 91 -6.13 13.31 19.23
C GLU A 91 -6.57 13.19 20.70
N PRO A 92 -5.82 12.48 21.58
CA PRO A 92 -6.09 12.55 22.99
C PRO A 92 -5.91 14.02 23.36
N THR A 93 -7.01 14.70 23.62
CA THR A 93 -6.96 16.04 24.19
C THR A 93 -6.23 15.86 25.50
N GLU A 94 -4.95 16.26 25.54
CA GLU A 94 -4.18 16.50 26.76
C GLU A 94 -4.92 17.62 27.53
N ASP A 95 -6.02 17.25 28.17
CA ASP A 95 -6.70 17.99 29.22
C ASP A 95 -6.49 17.23 30.51
N ALA A 96 -5.37 17.53 31.17
CA ALA A 96 -5.10 17.38 32.61
C ALA A 96 -3.61 17.70 32.84
N SER A 97 -3.17 18.70 33.61
CA SER A 97 -3.79 19.64 34.54
C SER A 97 -2.81 20.81 34.76
#